data_AF-A0AA36JS10-F1
#
_entry.id   AF-A0AA36JS10-F1
#
_cell.length_a   1.000
_cell.length_b   1.000
_cell.length_c   1.000
_cell.angle_alpha   90.00
_cell.angle_beta   90.00
_cell.angle_gamma   90.00
#
_symmetry.space_group_name_H-M   'P 1'
#
loop_
_entity.id
_entity.type
_entity.pdbx_description
1 polymer ?
#
loop_
_entity_poly.entity_id
_entity_poly.type
_entity_poly.pdbx_seq_one_letter_code
_entity_poly.pdbx_strand_id
1 'polypeptide(L)'
;MPVVPRGGAQFAQLVTSQSLAMVSSVQKQCSLGFDLSAIGCLQDTGKIFFSKQWGFRLNTLPDLVQMSERLPVFEVDFQTGDRRGIPAMQCFKLKALRSGVVHAVVSSWEVWSDEAKTHKITTHPEDTKDPGWGFARDMQWGQGLQLIEDFDLAQQGERSAAPKPFQVTEGEELLLTVRMSMPCRQTFQQRSAGA
;
A
#
# COMPACT_ATOMS: atom_id res chain seq x y z
N MET A 1 18.03 -18.42 -24.18
CA MET A 1 16.66 -17.99 -24.56
C MET A 1 16.38 -16.65 -23.90
N PRO A 2 15.70 -15.70 -24.57
CA PRO A 2 15.27 -14.46 -23.92
C PRO A 2 14.26 -14.78 -22.80
N VAL A 3 14.40 -14.13 -21.65
CA VAL A 3 13.47 -14.26 -20.53
C VAL A 3 12.27 -13.34 -20.80
N VAL A 4 11.06 -13.89 -20.68
CA VAL A 4 9.79 -13.14 -20.83
C VAL A 4 8.97 -13.32 -19.56
N PRO A 5 8.54 -12.24 -18.87
CA PRO A 5 8.80 -10.83 -19.18
C PRO A 5 10.29 -10.44 -19.04
N ARG A 6 10.69 -9.35 -19.70
CA ARG A 6 12.07 -8.83 -19.68
C ARG A 6 12.40 -8.18 -18.34
N GLY A 7 11.44 -7.46 -17.75
CA GLY A 7 11.60 -6.80 -16.47
C GLY A 7 10.27 -6.45 -15.81
N GLY A 8 10.35 -5.90 -14.61
CA GLY A 8 9.20 -5.43 -13.86
C GLY A 8 9.59 -4.50 -12.71
N ALA A 9 8.61 -3.76 -12.22
CA ALA A 9 8.78 -2.84 -11.11
C ALA A 9 7.66 -2.95 -10.09
N GLN A 10 8.03 -2.80 -8.81
CA GLN A 10 7.12 -2.70 -7.68
C GLN A 10 6.93 -1.23 -7.31
N PHE A 11 5.70 -0.86 -6.98
CA PHE A 11 5.33 0.50 -6.60
C PHE A 11 4.58 0.54 -5.28
N ALA A 12 4.59 1.71 -4.66
CA ALA A 12 3.82 2.06 -3.48
C ALA A 12 3.07 3.38 -3.72
N GLN A 13 1.86 3.51 -3.18
CA GLN A 13 1.09 4.75 -3.22
C GLN A 13 0.28 4.93 -1.94
N LEU A 14 0.29 6.11 -1.35
CA LEU A 14 -0.54 6.43 -0.20
C LEU A 14 -1.98 6.70 -0.64
N VAL A 15 -2.96 6.17 0.09
CA VAL A 15 -4.38 6.38 -0.19
C VAL A 15 -5.20 6.67 1.06
N THR A 16 -6.35 7.30 0.84
CA THR A 16 -7.40 7.45 1.83
C THR A 16 -8.72 6.92 1.28
N SER A 17 -9.50 6.24 2.13
CA SER A 17 -10.89 5.86 1.89
C SER A 17 -11.54 5.59 3.25
N GLN A 18 -12.60 6.32 3.55
CA GLN A 18 -13.44 6.05 4.72
C GLN A 18 -14.09 4.67 4.60
N SER A 19 -14.49 4.24 3.40
CA SER A 19 -15.00 2.88 3.17
C SER A 19 -13.99 1.81 3.60
N LEU A 20 -12.69 2.02 3.34
CA LEU A 20 -11.63 1.15 3.83
C LEU A 20 -11.49 1.22 5.36
N ALA A 21 -11.58 2.41 5.94
CA ALA A 21 -11.55 2.59 7.40
C ALA A 21 -12.70 1.84 8.10
N MET A 22 -13.91 1.88 7.51
CA MET A 22 -15.10 1.24 8.04
C MET A 22 -14.95 -0.29 8.19
N VAL A 23 -14.22 -0.95 7.30
CA VAL A 23 -14.00 -2.40 7.35
C VAL A 23 -12.76 -2.81 8.13
N SER A 24 -11.85 -1.87 8.40
CA SER A 24 -10.53 -2.15 8.98
C SER A 24 -10.33 -1.62 10.39
N SER A 25 -11.28 -0.87 10.94
CA SER A 25 -11.18 -0.26 12.26
C SER A 25 -12.53 -0.24 12.98
N VAL A 26 -12.49 -0.17 14.31
CA VAL A 26 -13.70 -0.05 15.12
C VAL A 26 -14.30 1.34 14.93
N GLN A 27 -15.56 1.37 14.50
CA GLN A 27 -16.31 2.59 14.27
C GLN A 27 -17.31 2.81 15.39
N LYS A 28 -17.22 3.94 16.11
CA LYS A 28 -18.12 4.26 17.23
C LYS A 28 -19.59 4.26 16.80
N GLN A 29 -19.88 4.70 15.58
CA GLN A 29 -21.24 4.70 15.04
C GLN A 29 -21.82 3.30 14.82
N CYS A 30 -20.99 2.26 14.73
CA CYS A 30 -21.42 0.88 14.47
C CYS A 30 -21.61 0.05 15.75
N SER A 31 -21.30 0.60 16.93
CA SER A 31 -21.26 -0.17 18.17
C SER A 31 -22.56 -0.17 18.96
N LEU A 32 -23.63 0.50 18.50
CA LEU A 32 -24.97 0.52 19.12
C LEU A 32 -24.96 0.82 20.63
N GLY A 33 -24.03 1.69 21.08
CA GLY A 33 -23.88 2.05 22.49
C GLY A 33 -22.93 1.15 23.30
N PHE A 34 -22.44 0.06 22.73
CA PHE A 34 -21.34 -0.71 23.31
C PHE A 34 -20.01 0.00 23.06
N ASP A 35 -19.11 -0.02 24.05
CA ASP A 35 -17.73 0.41 23.84
C ASP A 35 -16.89 -0.75 23.31
N LEU A 36 -16.58 -0.69 22.02
CA LEU A 36 -15.72 -1.67 21.34
C LEU A 36 -14.30 -1.13 21.10
N SER A 37 -13.94 0.02 21.68
CA SER A 37 -12.64 0.68 21.44
C SER A 37 -11.44 -0.22 21.75
N ALA A 38 -11.57 -1.09 22.75
CA ALA A 38 -10.55 -2.06 23.12
C ALA A 38 -10.20 -3.05 21.99
N ILE A 39 -11.15 -3.39 21.10
CA ILE A 39 -10.89 -4.27 19.94
C ILE A 39 -9.98 -3.57 18.93
N GLY A 40 -9.99 -2.24 18.89
CA GLY A 40 -9.18 -1.44 17.97
C GLY A 40 -7.68 -1.70 18.08
N CYS A 41 -7.18 -2.13 19.24
CA CYS A 41 -5.76 -2.49 19.41
C CYS A 41 -5.32 -3.72 18.57
N LEU A 42 -6.28 -4.49 18.04
CA LEU A 42 -6.02 -5.65 17.19
C LEU A 42 -5.95 -5.30 15.70
N GLN A 43 -6.09 -4.03 15.32
CA GLN A 43 -5.93 -3.61 13.94
C GLN A 43 -4.50 -3.91 13.45
N ASP A 44 -4.40 -4.64 12.34
CA ASP A 44 -3.12 -5.09 11.80
C ASP A 44 -2.54 -4.07 10.81
N THR A 45 -1.59 -3.26 11.29
CA THR A 45 -0.81 -2.28 10.53
C THR A 45 0.51 -2.85 9.99
N GLY A 46 0.84 -4.10 10.35
CA GLY A 46 2.12 -4.73 10.02
C GLY A 46 2.07 -5.70 8.83
N LYS A 47 0.88 -6.18 8.45
CA LYS A 47 0.71 -7.10 7.32
C LYS A 47 0.27 -6.39 6.03
N ILE A 48 0.80 -6.89 4.92
CA ILE A 48 0.21 -6.67 3.60
C ILE A 48 -0.89 -7.71 3.37
N PHE A 49 -2.09 -7.27 3.01
CA PHE A 49 -3.21 -8.10 2.60
C PHE A 49 -3.61 -7.77 1.17
N PHE A 50 -4.21 -8.71 0.46
CA PHE A 50 -4.75 -8.44 -0.87
C PHE A 50 -6.21 -7.98 -0.76
N SER A 51 -6.59 -6.94 -1.50
CA SER A 51 -7.97 -6.39 -1.47
C SER A 51 -9.04 -7.48 -1.68
N LYS A 52 -8.77 -8.44 -2.57
CA LYS A 52 -9.65 -9.60 -2.83
C LYS A 52 -9.89 -10.49 -1.62
N GLN A 53 -8.92 -10.62 -0.70
CA GLN A 53 -9.08 -11.41 0.52
C GLN A 53 -10.05 -10.76 1.50
N TRP A 54 -10.23 -9.44 1.41
CA TRP A 54 -11.21 -8.68 2.18
C TRP A 54 -12.54 -8.51 1.44
N GLY A 55 -12.70 -9.16 0.28
CA GLY A 55 -13.95 -9.18 -0.47
C GLY A 55 -14.26 -7.88 -1.22
N PHE A 56 -13.28 -7.00 -1.47
CA PHE A 56 -13.50 -5.79 -2.25
C PHE A 56 -12.46 -5.58 -3.35
N ARG A 57 -12.89 -4.85 -4.38
CA ARG A 57 -12.02 -4.32 -5.44
C ARG A 57 -11.68 -2.89 -5.08
N LEU A 58 -10.40 -2.53 -5.12
CA LEU A 58 -9.97 -1.19 -4.71
C LEU A 58 -10.66 -0.10 -5.56
N ASN A 59 -10.81 -0.38 -6.87
CA ASN A 59 -11.51 0.48 -7.83
C ASN A 59 -13.03 0.62 -7.61
N THR A 60 -13.66 -0.17 -6.73
CA THR A 60 -15.08 -0.05 -6.41
C THR A 60 -15.33 0.73 -5.12
N LEU A 61 -14.28 1.16 -4.42
CA LEU A 61 -14.44 2.04 -3.27
C LEU A 61 -14.84 3.44 -3.77
N PRO A 62 -16.01 3.97 -3.38
CA PRO A 62 -16.56 5.20 -3.94
C PRO A 62 -15.76 6.47 -3.55
N ASP A 63 -14.97 6.37 -2.49
CA ASP A 63 -14.29 7.47 -1.82
C ASP A 63 -12.76 7.28 -1.78
N LEU A 64 -12.22 6.42 -2.65
CA LEU A 64 -10.79 6.21 -2.77
C LEU A 64 -10.11 7.45 -3.36
N VAL A 65 -9.19 8.03 -2.59
CA VAL A 65 -8.40 9.18 -3.00
C VAL A 65 -6.91 8.89 -2.85
N GLN A 66 -6.15 9.22 -3.89
CA GLN A 66 -4.69 9.14 -3.87
C GLN A 66 -4.11 10.29 -3.05
N MET A 67 -3.26 9.95 -2.08
CA MET A 67 -2.63 10.87 -1.13
C MET A 67 -1.15 11.13 -1.46
N SER A 68 -0.55 10.35 -2.37
CA SER A 68 0.79 10.58 -2.89
C SER A 68 0.86 10.26 -4.38
N GLU A 69 1.90 10.73 -5.05
CA GLU A 69 2.29 10.13 -6.32
C GLU A 69 2.67 8.66 -6.13
N ARG A 70 2.60 7.90 -7.22
CA ARG A 70 3.05 6.51 -7.24
C ARG A 70 4.58 6.48 -7.21
N LEU A 71 5.12 5.81 -6.20
CA LEU A 71 6.55 5.71 -5.96
C LEU A 71 7.10 4.36 -6.48
N PRO A 72 8.10 4.34 -7.37
CA PRO A 72 8.82 3.13 -7.73
C PRO A 72 9.70 2.68 -6.55
N VAL A 73 9.43 1.48 -6.02
CA VAL A 73 10.17 0.90 -4.90
C VAL A 73 11.42 0.18 -5.38
N PHE A 74 11.31 -0.62 -6.44
CA PHE A 74 12.44 -1.24 -7.11
C PHE A 74 12.04 -1.68 -8.53
N GLU A 75 13.04 -1.82 -9.38
CA GLU A 75 12.93 -2.39 -10.72
C GLU A 75 13.86 -3.61 -10.82
N VAL A 76 13.43 -4.63 -11.55
CA VAL A 76 14.19 -5.85 -11.80
C VAL A 76 14.23 -6.11 -13.30
N ASP A 77 15.44 -6.34 -13.80
CA ASP A 77 15.69 -7.00 -15.07
C ASP A 77 15.65 -8.52 -14.82
N PHE A 78 14.74 -9.27 -15.44
CA PHE A 78 14.61 -10.73 -15.19
C PHE A 78 15.66 -11.58 -15.89
N GLN A 79 16.47 -11.01 -16.79
CA GLN A 79 17.57 -11.70 -17.47
C GLN A 79 18.86 -11.63 -16.66
N THR A 80 19.10 -10.53 -15.95
CA THR A 80 20.35 -10.28 -15.22
C THR A 80 20.17 -10.07 -13.71
N GLY A 81 18.94 -9.79 -13.28
CA GLY A 81 18.61 -9.43 -11.91
C GLY A 81 18.78 -10.59 -10.94
N ASP A 82 19.28 -10.24 -9.75
CA ASP A 82 19.38 -11.13 -8.61
C ASP A 82 18.66 -10.49 -7.43
N ARG A 83 17.95 -11.30 -6.63
CA ARG A 83 17.33 -10.89 -5.36
C ARG A 83 18.29 -10.13 -4.42
N ARG A 84 19.59 -10.44 -4.49
CA ARG A 84 20.62 -9.74 -3.68
C ARG A 84 20.82 -8.30 -4.11
N GLY A 85 20.49 -7.96 -5.35
CA GLY A 85 20.48 -6.60 -5.88
C GLY A 85 19.31 -5.75 -5.37
N ILE A 86 18.27 -6.36 -4.79
CA ILE A 86 17.17 -5.63 -4.14
C ILE A 86 17.60 -5.29 -2.70
N PRO A 87 17.71 -4.00 -2.32
CA PRO A 87 18.11 -3.63 -0.97
C PRO A 87 17.15 -4.15 0.08
N ALA A 88 17.68 -4.51 1.26
CA ALA A 88 16.88 -4.98 2.38
C ALA A 88 15.98 -3.88 2.96
N MET A 89 16.39 -2.63 2.80
CA MET A 89 15.67 -1.45 3.27
C MET A 89 15.96 -0.30 2.32
N GLN A 90 14.93 0.47 1.99
CA GLN A 90 15.04 1.69 1.21
C GLN A 90 14.17 2.78 1.83
N CYS A 91 14.61 4.02 1.75
CA CYS A 91 13.87 5.18 2.24
C CYS A 91 13.58 6.11 1.06
N PHE A 92 12.34 6.55 0.95
CA PHE A 92 11.88 7.39 -0.15
C PHE A 92 11.23 8.65 0.40
N LYS A 93 11.61 9.79 -0.17
CA LYS A 93 10.90 11.04 0.06
C LYS A 93 9.73 11.13 -0.90
N LEU A 94 8.56 11.48 -0.39
CA LEU A 94 7.36 11.71 -1.18
C LEU A 94 6.58 12.88 -0.58
N LYS A 95 5.72 13.51 -1.35
CA LYS A 95 4.87 14.62 -0.87
C LYS A 95 3.43 14.18 -0.74
N ALA A 96 2.78 14.62 0.33
CA ALA A 96 1.34 14.50 0.46
C ALA A 96 0.67 15.39 -0.61
N LEU A 97 -0.17 14.79 -1.45
CA LEU A 97 -0.93 15.52 -2.47
C LEU A 97 -2.14 16.28 -1.89
N ARG A 98 -2.58 15.89 -0.69
CA ARG A 98 -3.80 16.40 -0.04
C ARG A 98 -3.66 16.31 1.47
N SER A 99 -4.31 17.21 2.19
CA SER A 99 -4.48 17.10 3.64
C SER A 99 -5.51 16.01 3.99
N GLY A 100 -5.28 15.27 5.07
CA GLY A 100 -6.22 14.28 5.58
C GLY A 100 -5.56 13.09 6.27
N VAL A 101 -6.34 12.02 6.48
CA VAL A 101 -5.85 10.76 7.06
C VAL A 101 -5.43 9.82 5.92
N VAL A 102 -4.21 9.29 5.97
CA VAL A 102 -3.81 8.18 5.10
C VAL A 102 -4.22 6.88 5.76
N HIS A 103 -5.04 6.10 5.08
CA HIS A 103 -5.57 4.85 5.62
C HIS A 103 -4.68 3.65 5.28
N ALA A 104 -4.05 3.67 4.10
CA ALA A 104 -3.24 2.54 3.64
C ALA A 104 -2.14 2.96 2.66
N VAL A 105 -1.13 2.10 2.54
CA VAL A 105 -0.25 2.03 1.37
C VAL A 105 -0.79 0.98 0.41
N VAL A 106 -0.96 1.35 -0.85
CA VAL A 106 -1.28 0.45 -1.96
C VAL A 106 0.01 -0.02 -2.61
N SER A 107 0.21 -1.33 -2.64
CA SER A 107 1.27 -2.00 -3.38
C SER A 107 0.72 -2.52 -4.71
N SER A 108 1.35 -2.09 -5.80
CA SER A 108 1.03 -2.53 -7.16
C SER A 108 2.30 -2.69 -7.98
N TRP A 109 2.22 -3.39 -9.11
CA TRP A 109 3.37 -3.71 -9.94
C TRP A 109 3.04 -3.57 -11.43
N GLU A 110 4.08 -3.39 -12.24
CA GLU A 110 4.04 -3.55 -13.69
C GLU A 110 5.15 -4.49 -14.17
N VAL A 111 4.93 -5.20 -15.27
CA VAL A 111 5.93 -6.02 -15.97
C VAL A 111 5.89 -5.71 -17.46
N TRP A 112 7.02 -5.85 -18.15
CA TRP A 112 7.14 -5.49 -19.58
C TRP A 112 7.91 -6.52 -20.41
N SER A 113 7.62 -6.54 -21.71
CA SER A 113 8.20 -7.48 -22.69
C SER A 113 9.62 -7.15 -23.14
N ASP A 114 10.02 -5.88 -23.13
CA ASP A 114 11.26 -5.38 -23.73
C ASP A 114 11.77 -4.12 -23.03
N GLU A 115 13.01 -3.71 -23.32
CA GLU A 115 13.66 -2.54 -22.71
C GLU A 115 12.94 -1.23 -23.02
N ALA A 116 12.32 -1.12 -24.19
CA ALA A 116 11.47 0.01 -24.56
C ALA A 116 10.11 0.02 -23.82
N LYS A 117 9.83 -1.03 -23.03
CA LYS A 117 8.59 -1.27 -22.28
C LYS A 117 7.34 -1.16 -23.17
N THR A 118 7.42 -1.68 -24.40
CA THR A 118 6.39 -1.53 -25.45
C THR A 118 5.07 -2.20 -25.07
N HIS A 119 5.13 -3.43 -24.54
CA HIS A 119 3.96 -4.13 -24.00
C HIS A 119 4.10 -4.25 -22.49
N LYS A 120 3.05 -3.83 -21.77
CA LYS A 120 3.01 -3.82 -20.31
C LYS A 120 1.79 -4.54 -19.77
N ILE A 121 1.98 -5.23 -18.65
CA ILE A 121 0.91 -5.70 -17.77
C ILE A 121 1.08 -4.98 -16.44
N THR A 122 0.00 -4.40 -15.93
CA THR A 122 -0.02 -3.54 -14.74
C THR A 122 -1.16 -3.92 -13.80
N THR A 123 -0.93 -3.78 -12.50
CA THR A 123 -1.94 -3.90 -11.43
C THR A 123 -2.27 -2.56 -10.79
N HIS A 124 -1.84 -1.45 -11.38
CA HIS A 124 -2.16 -0.12 -10.89
C HIS A 124 -3.67 0.13 -10.91
N PRO A 125 -4.27 0.59 -9.80
CA PRO A 125 -5.72 0.76 -9.72
C PRO A 125 -6.29 1.59 -10.85
N GLU A 126 -5.66 2.73 -11.17
CA GLU A 126 -6.18 3.64 -12.19
C GLU A 126 -6.12 3.08 -13.60
N ASP A 127 -5.20 2.16 -13.88
CA ASP A 127 -5.14 1.44 -15.15
C ASP A 127 -6.18 0.32 -15.21
N THR A 128 -6.48 -0.34 -14.09
CA THR A 128 -7.42 -1.46 -14.02
C THR A 128 -8.87 -1.04 -13.81
N LYS A 129 -9.23 0.23 -13.99
CA LYS A 129 -10.63 0.71 -13.85
C LYS A 129 -11.58 0.14 -14.89
N ASP A 130 -11.07 -0.23 -16.07
CA ASP A 130 -11.88 -0.77 -17.17
C ASP A 130 -12.77 -1.94 -16.73
N PRO A 131 -14.07 -1.95 -17.06
CA PRO A 131 -15.00 -2.95 -16.56
C PRO A 131 -14.78 -4.35 -17.16
N GLY A 132 -14.22 -4.47 -18.37
CA GLY A 132 -14.02 -5.75 -19.03
C GLY A 132 -12.75 -6.46 -18.56
N TRP A 133 -11.59 -5.90 -18.88
CA TRP A 133 -10.32 -6.55 -18.56
C TRP A 133 -9.81 -6.21 -17.15
N GLY A 134 -10.14 -5.02 -16.65
CA GLY A 134 -9.73 -4.55 -15.33
C GLY A 134 -10.38 -5.33 -14.20
N PHE A 135 -11.66 -5.73 -14.35
CA PHE A 135 -12.32 -6.60 -13.37
C PHE A 135 -11.62 -7.95 -13.22
N ALA A 136 -11.39 -8.67 -14.32
CA ALA A 136 -10.69 -9.96 -14.27
C ALA A 136 -9.28 -9.82 -13.69
N ARG A 137 -8.60 -8.71 -14.01
CA ARG A 137 -7.26 -8.41 -13.48
C ARG A 137 -7.27 -8.17 -11.97
N ASP A 138 -8.22 -7.38 -11.48
CA ASP A 138 -8.36 -7.10 -10.05
C ASP A 138 -8.83 -8.33 -9.25
N MET A 139 -9.55 -9.27 -9.87
CA MET A 139 -9.92 -10.54 -9.23
C MET A 139 -8.77 -11.57 -9.22
N GLN A 140 -7.96 -11.61 -10.29
CA GLN A 140 -6.83 -12.53 -10.38
C GLN A 140 -5.65 -12.07 -9.51
N TRP A 141 -5.22 -10.82 -9.66
CA TRP A 141 -4.09 -10.25 -8.92
C TRP A 141 -4.56 -9.32 -7.80
N GLY A 142 -5.39 -8.33 -8.14
CA GLY A 142 -5.77 -7.26 -7.22
C GLY A 142 -4.58 -6.39 -6.82
N GLN A 143 -4.71 -5.70 -5.68
CA GLN A 143 -3.64 -4.88 -5.11
C GLN A 143 -3.31 -5.35 -3.69
N GLY A 144 -2.04 -5.18 -3.32
CA GLY A 144 -1.61 -5.30 -1.93
C GLY A 144 -1.97 -4.03 -1.18
N LEU A 145 -2.39 -4.17 0.06
CA LEU A 145 -2.75 -3.08 0.95
C LEU A 145 -2.08 -3.31 2.29
N GLN A 146 -1.55 -2.24 2.88
CA GLN A 146 -1.08 -2.23 4.25
C GLN A 146 -1.69 -1.04 4.96
N LEU A 147 -2.38 -1.28 6.08
CA LEU A 147 -2.91 -0.18 6.89
C LEU A 147 -1.76 0.62 7.51
N ILE A 148 -1.95 1.93 7.62
CA ILE A 148 -0.94 2.82 8.20
C ILE A 148 -1.43 3.34 9.53
N GLU A 149 -0.50 3.45 10.48
CA GLU A 149 -0.66 4.22 11.70
C GLU A 149 0.46 5.24 11.85
N ASP A 150 0.20 6.25 12.67
CA ASP A 150 1.25 7.11 13.20
C ASP A 150 2.01 6.38 14.30
N PHE A 151 3.16 5.84 13.94
CA PHE A 151 3.99 5.04 14.83
C PHE A 151 4.54 5.84 16.02
N ASP A 152 4.88 7.11 15.83
CA ASP A 152 5.45 7.94 16.89
C ASP A 152 4.37 8.28 17.93
N LEU A 153 3.16 8.59 17.47
CA LEU A 153 2.01 8.77 18.37
C LEU A 153 1.56 7.46 19.01
N ALA A 154 1.65 6.33 18.30
CA ALA A 154 1.32 5.02 18.84
C ALA A 154 2.29 4.61 19.96
N GLN A 155 3.58 4.90 19.83
CA GLN A 155 4.59 4.64 20.86
C GLN A 155 4.38 5.42 22.17
N GLN A 156 3.73 6.57 22.10
CA GLN A 156 3.40 7.39 23.26
C GLN A 156 2.13 6.91 23.99
N GLY A 157 1.37 6.01 23.38
CA GLY A 157 0.14 5.47 23.93
C GLY A 157 0.34 4.23 24.81
N GLU A 158 -0.76 3.76 25.40
CA GLU A 158 -0.78 2.45 26.04
C GLU A 158 -0.63 1.34 25.01
N ARG A 159 0.00 0.23 25.39
CA ARG A 159 0.18 -0.94 24.49
C ARG A 159 -1.14 -1.52 23.98
N SER A 160 -2.23 -1.33 24.74
CA SER A 160 -3.60 -1.73 24.41
C SER A 160 -4.40 -0.65 23.68
N ALA A 161 -3.78 0.46 23.29
CA ALA A 161 -4.45 1.49 22.51
C ALA A 161 -4.65 1.05 21.05
N ALA A 162 -5.72 1.54 20.43
CA ALA A 162 -5.89 1.42 18.99
C ALA A 162 -4.78 2.21 18.25
N PRO A 163 -4.39 1.77 17.04
CA PRO A 163 -3.47 2.51 16.19
C PRO A 163 -3.88 3.96 16.00
N LYS A 164 -2.90 4.86 16.02
CA LYS A 164 -3.15 6.29 15.86
C LYS A 164 -3.30 6.62 14.36
N PRO A 165 -4.31 7.40 13.95
CA PRO A 165 -4.48 7.77 12.56
C PRO A 165 -3.28 8.55 12.01
N PHE A 166 -2.85 8.19 10.81
CA PHE A 166 -1.76 8.87 10.13
C PHE A 166 -2.26 10.13 9.42
N GLN A 167 -2.09 11.29 10.04
CA GLN A 167 -2.54 12.57 9.49
C GLN A 167 -1.42 13.27 8.73
N VAL A 168 -1.76 13.84 7.58
CA VAL A 168 -0.84 14.60 6.72
C VAL A 168 -1.45 15.92 6.29
N THR A 169 -0.59 16.89 6.01
CA THR A 169 -0.97 18.16 5.38
C THR A 169 -0.56 18.17 3.91
N GLU A 170 -1.36 18.77 3.04
CA GLU A 170 -0.99 18.97 1.63
C GLU A 170 0.38 19.64 1.50
N GLY A 171 1.24 19.07 0.66
CA GLY A 171 2.62 19.53 0.44
C GLY A 171 3.63 19.05 1.48
N GLU A 172 3.19 18.41 2.57
CA GLU A 172 4.08 17.85 3.60
C GLU A 172 5.05 16.84 2.98
N GLU A 173 6.34 16.97 3.32
CA GLU A 173 7.36 15.99 2.94
C GLU A 173 7.32 14.79 3.89
N LEU A 174 7.12 13.62 3.32
CA LEU A 174 6.99 12.35 4.02
C LEU A 174 8.18 11.45 3.68
N LEU A 175 8.59 10.64 4.65
CA LEU A 175 9.58 9.59 4.48
C LEU A 175 8.92 8.22 4.55
N LEU A 176 8.93 7.46 3.47
CA LEU A 176 8.48 6.08 3.43
C LEU A 176 9.67 5.13 3.51
N THR A 177 9.74 4.31 4.56
CA THR A 177 10.72 3.23 4.66
C THR A 177 10.10 1.92 4.17
N VAL A 178 10.68 1.33 3.14
CA VAL A 178 10.29 -0.01 2.66
C VAL A 178 11.32 -1.01 3.12
N ARG A 179 10.89 -2.03 3.85
CA ARG A 179 11.70 -3.13 4.35
C ARG A 179 11.36 -4.41 3.59
N MET A 180 12.36 -5.11 3.10
CA MET A 180 12.18 -6.35 2.37
C MET A 180 12.47 -7.53 3.29
N SER A 181 11.60 -8.55 3.25
CA SER A 181 11.77 -9.79 4.01
C SER A 181 13.06 -10.51 3.61
N MET A 182 13.61 -11.28 4.54
CA MET A 182 14.74 -12.16 4.29
C MET A 182 14.28 -13.61 4.43
N PRO A 183 14.67 -14.52 3.52
CA PRO A 183 15.55 -14.31 2.36
C PRO A 183 14.81 -13.95 1.05
N CYS A 184 13.48 -13.82 1.09
CA CYS A 184 12.62 -13.83 -0.10
C CYS A 184 12.36 -12.45 -0.74
N ARG A 185 12.78 -11.36 -0.09
CA ARG A 185 12.55 -9.97 -0.55
C ARG A 185 11.08 -9.62 -0.79
N GLN A 186 10.18 -10.19 0.02
CA GLN A 186 8.77 -9.77 0.02
C GLN A 186 8.65 -8.45 0.77
N THR A 187 7.86 -7.52 0.24
CA THR A 187 7.74 -6.16 0.79
C THR A 187 7.00 -6.14 2.14
N PHE A 188 7.53 -5.34 3.07
CA PHE A 188 6.87 -4.81 4.26
C PHE A 188 7.11 -3.30 4.23
N GLN A 189 6.08 -2.48 4.41
CA GLN A 189 6.21 -1.02 4.35
C GLN A 189 5.99 -0.45 5.74
N GLN A 190 6.92 0.35 6.26
CA GLN A 190 6.77 0.93 7.61
C GLN A 190 7.27 2.37 7.55
N ARG A 191 6.54 3.33 8.11
CA ARG A 191 7.09 4.68 8.25
C ARG A 191 8.12 4.74 9.40
N SER A 192 9.13 5.59 9.23
CA SER A 192 9.77 6.31 10.33
C SER A 192 9.62 7.81 10.04
N ALA A 193 9.22 8.63 11.02
CA ALA A 193 9.24 10.08 10.83
C ALA A 193 10.69 10.55 10.65
N GLY A 194 10.89 11.53 9.78
CA GLY A 194 12.18 12.15 9.55
C GLY A 194 12.22 13.54 10.15
N ALA A 195 13.11 13.68 11.15
CA ALA A 195 13.81 14.87 11.69
C ALA A 195 13.01 16.17 11.92
#